data_AF-A0A381S9B2-F1
#
_entry.id   AF-A0A381S9B2-F1
#
_cell.length_a   1.000
_cell.length_b   1.000
_cell.length_c   1.000
_cell.angle_alpha   90.00
_cell.angle_beta   90.00
_cell.angle_gamma   90.00
#
_symmetry.space_group_name_H-M   'P 1'
#
loop_
_entity.id
_entity.type
_entity.pdbx_description
1 polymer ?
#
loop_
_entity_poly.entity_id
_entity_poly.type
_entity_poly.pdbx_seq_one_letter_code
_entity_poly.pdbx_strand_id
1 'polypeptide(L)' 'MVTIVEGIEDTAIDLGQLAKILKGACASGGTVKGRTIELQGDHKKRAAKVLEQNGYQVEVR' A
#
# COMPACT_ATOMS: atom_id res chain seq x y z
N MET A 1 10.79 5.40 10.19
CA MET A 1 10.88 4.80 8.83
C MET A 1 9.48 4.56 8.30
N VAL A 2 9.27 4.69 7.00
CA VAL A 2 7.96 4.51 6.34
C VAL A 2 8.10 3.61 5.12
N THR A 3 7.07 2.82 4.84
CA THR A 3 6.90 2.09 3.59
C THR A 3 5.97 2.89 2.69
N ILE A 4 6.42 3.13 1.46
CA ILE A 4 5.69 3.91 0.47
C ILE A 4 5.16 2.96 -0.59
N VAL A 5 3.86 3.01 -0.86
CA VAL A 5 3.21 2.33 -1.99
C VAL A 5 2.80 3.39 -3.00
N GLU A 6 3.35 3.32 -4.20
CA GLU A 6 3.19 4.28 -5.28
C GLU A 6 3.12 3.58 -6.64
N GLY A 7 2.94 4.33 -7.74
CA GLY A 7 2.84 3.77 -9.10
C GLY A 7 1.45 3.27 -9.48
N ILE A 8 0.43 3.58 -8.67
CA ILE A 8 -0.97 3.28 -9.00
C ILE A 8 -1.53 4.46 -9.81
N GLU A 9 -1.48 4.34 -11.13
CA GLU A 9 -1.90 5.41 -12.05
C GLU A 9 -3.40 5.38 -12.38
N ASP A 10 -4.02 4.20 -12.42
CA ASP A 10 -5.44 4.03 -12.73
C ASP A 10 -6.34 4.66 -11.64
N THR A 11 -7.00 5.76 -12.00
CA THR A 11 -7.82 6.58 -11.09
C THR A 11 -9.10 5.89 -10.64
N ALA A 12 -9.50 4.78 -11.29
CA ALA A 12 -10.61 3.95 -10.81
C ALA A 12 -10.27 3.20 -9.51
N ILE A 13 -8.98 3.05 -9.19
CA ILE A 13 -8.55 2.38 -7.96
C ILE A 13 -8.74 3.29 -6.74
N ASP A 14 -9.58 2.84 -5.81
CA ASP A 14 -9.79 3.49 -4.51
C ASP A 14 -8.58 3.22 -3.58
N LEU A 15 -7.69 4.22 -3.49
CA LEU A 15 -6.53 4.17 -2.59
C LEU A 15 -6.92 4.22 -1.11
N GLY A 16 -8.08 4.77 -0.75
CA GLY A 16 -8.58 4.78 0.62
C GLY A 16 -8.93 3.36 1.09
N GLN A 17 -9.63 2.61 0.24
CA GLN A 17 -9.92 1.20 0.47
C GLN A 17 -8.64 0.37 0.54
N LEU A 18 -7.72 0.56 -0.41
CA LEU A 18 -6.45 -0.16 -0.44
C LEU A 18 -5.58 0.14 0.79
N ALA A 19 -5.52 1.40 1.21
CA ALA A 19 -4.81 1.79 2.43
C ALA A 19 -5.41 1.14 3.68
N LYS A 20 -6.74 0.99 3.75
CA LYS A 20 -7.40 0.28 4.87
C LYS A 20 -6.98 -1.19 4.93
N ILE A 21 -6.96 -1.87 3.78
CA ILE A 21 -6.50 -3.26 3.66
C ILE A 21 -5.04 -3.37 4.12
N LEU A 22 -4.16 -2.51 3.61
CA LEU A 22 -2.75 -2.54 3.93
C LEU A 22 -2.45 -2.24 5.41
N LYS A 23 -3.13 -1.26 6.01
CA LYS A 23 -3.00 -0.95 7.44
C LYS A 23 -3.42 -2.12 8.33
N GLY A 24 -4.57 -2.72 8.03
CA GLY A 24 -5.06 -3.89 8.74
C GLY A 24 -4.10 -5.07 8.59
N ALA A 25 -3.63 -5.30 7.36
CA ALA A 25 -2.69 -6.37 7.08
C ALA A 25 -1.34 -6.12 7.76
N CYS A 26 -0.81 -4.90 7.84
CA CYS A 26 0.51 -4.62 8.44
C CYS A 26 0.46 -4.32 9.95
N ALA A 27 -0.73 -4.24 10.55
CA ALA A 27 -0.94 -3.78 11.92
C ALA A 27 -0.26 -2.41 12.19
N SER A 28 -0.35 -1.51 11.21
CA SER A 28 0.35 -0.22 11.25
C SER A 28 -0.57 0.96 10.93
N GLY A 29 -0.17 2.14 11.43
CA GLY A 29 -0.76 3.40 11.00
C GLY A 29 -0.35 3.75 9.58
N GLY A 30 -1.14 4.60 8.92
CA GLY A 30 -0.84 5.05 7.57
C GLY A 30 -1.90 5.98 7.00
N THR A 31 -1.53 6.68 5.93
CA THR A 31 -2.38 7.67 5.27
C THR A 31 -2.23 7.60 3.76
N VAL A 32 -3.23 8.13 3.05
CA VAL A 32 -3.14 8.39 1.61
C VAL A 32 -2.71 9.84 1.43
N LYS A 33 -1.71 10.10 0.57
CA LYS A 33 -1.30 11.44 0.15
C LYS A 33 -1.23 11.47 -1.37
N GLY A 34 -2.12 12.24 -2.00
CA GLY A 34 -2.24 12.24 -3.46
C GLY A 34 -2.53 10.85 -3.98
N ARG A 35 -1.59 10.27 -4.74
CA ARG A 35 -1.69 8.92 -5.31
C ARG A 35 -0.76 7.90 -4.64
N THR A 36 -0.38 8.19 -3.41
CA THR A 36 0.58 7.41 -2.64
C THR A 36 -0.02 6.97 -1.31
N ILE A 37 0.30 5.76 -0.86
CA ILE A 37 -0.05 5.26 0.48
C ILE A 37 1.23 5.19 1.30
N GLU A 38 1.24 5.87 2.45
CA GLU A 38 2.34 5.82 3.42
C GLU A 38 1.93 4.93 4.59
N LEU A 39 2.72 3.88 4.86
CA LEU A 39 2.57 3.01 6.04
C LEU A 39 3.74 3.26 7.00
N GLN A 40 3.46 3.35 8.29
CA GLN A 40 4.50 3.46 9.32
C GLN A 40 5.24 2.12 9.47
N GLY A 41 6.57 2.13 9.52
CA GLY A 41 7.40 0.93 9.70
C GLY A 41 7.96 0.31 8.40
N ASP A 42 8.74 -0.76 8.54
CA ASP A 42 9.22 -1.58 7.41
C ASP A 42 8.23 -2.71 7.11
N HIS A 43 7.47 -2.53 6.04
CA HIS A 43 6.45 -3.48 5.65
C HIS A 43 6.52 -3.82 4.16
N LYS A 44 7.61 -3.48 3.46
CA LYS A 44 7.73 -3.65 2.00
C LYS A 44 7.30 -5.04 1.54
N LYS A 45 7.86 -6.11 2.14
CA LYS A 45 7.54 -7.50 1.80
C LYS A 45 6.08 -7.89 2.10
N ARG A 46 5.54 -7.42 3.23
CA ARG A 46 4.17 -7.75 3.66
C ARG A 46 3.13 -7.01 2.82
N ALA A 47 3.36 -5.72 2.58
CA ALA A 47 2.54 -4.88 1.73
C ALA A 47 2.52 -5.41 0.29
N ALA A 48 3.68 -5.80 -0.26
CA ALA A 48 3.78 -6.40 -1.59
C ALA A 48 2.94 -7.68 -1.70
N LYS A 49 3.10 -8.62 -0.76
CA LYS A 49 2.30 -9.85 -0.75
C LYS A 49 0.80 -9.59 -0.71
N VAL A 50 0.37 -8.61 0.08
CA VAL A 50 -1.06 -8.24 0.18
C VAL A 50 -1.54 -7.62 -1.13
N LEU A 51 -0.77 -6.75 -1.75
CA LEU A 51 -1.08 -6.15 -3.05
C LEU A 51 -1.20 -7.23 -4.13
N GLU A 52 -0.25 -8.17 -4.21
CA GLU A 52 -0.30 -9.30 -5.14
C GLU A 52 -1.56 -10.16 -4.93
N GLN A 53 -1.92 -10.44 -3.67
CA GLN A 53 -3.16 -11.16 -3.33
C GLN A 53 -4.45 -10.40 -3.74
N ASN A 54 -4.36 -9.08 -3.92
CA ASN A 54 -5.46 -8.24 -4.41
C ASN A 54 -5.38 -7.99 -5.93
N GLY A 55 -4.51 -8.71 -6.65
CA GLY A 55 -4.43 -8.68 -8.11
C GLY A 55 -3.50 -7.61 -8.69
N TYR A 56 -2.72 -6.93 -7.86
CA TYR A 56 -1.74 -5.94 -8.33
C TYR A 56 -0.41 -6.60 -8.69
N GLN A 57 0.26 -6.09 -9.74
CA GLN A 57 1.67 -6.36 -9.95
C GLN A 57 2.50 -5.40 -9.09
N VAL A 58 3.51 -5.94 -8.40
CA VAL A 58 4.29 -5.17 -7.43
C VAL A 58 5.77 -5.34 -7.69
N GLU A 59 6.51 -4.23 -7.64
CA GLU A 59 7.96 -4.20 -7.61
C GLU A 59 8.41 -3.70 -6.24
N VAL A 60 9.33 -4.43 -5.58
CA VAL A 60 9.88 -4.05 -4.28
C VAL A 60 11.32 -3.58 -4.45
N ARG A 61 11.57 -2.30 -4.12
CA ARG A 61 12.88 -1.64 -4.13
C ARG A 61 13.21 -1.05 -2.76
#